data_AF-A0A166AUJ4-F1
#
_entry.id   AF-A0A166AUJ4-F1
#
_cell.length_a   1.000
_cell.length_b   1.000
_cell.length_c   1.000
_cell.angle_alpha   90.00
_cell.angle_beta   90.00
_cell.angle_gamma   90.00
#
_symmetry.space_group_name_H-M   'P 1'
#
loop_
_entity.id
_entity.type
_entity.pdbx_description
1 polymer ?
#
loop_
_entity_poly.entity_id
_entity_poly.type
_entity_poly.pdbx_seq_one_letter_code
_entity_poly.pdbx_strand_id
1 'polypeptide(L)'
;MFSVAAFASLLALAGSSLAQEGAGAAASVAQLVANLREAPTEVDRFRLVEDDQFLFDFVNPNTTVGVTNGAGGHTVAATSENFPAVVGNGVSMTIGFLGPCGMNSPHTHPRATEINFSINTTLRGG
;
A
#
# COMPACT_ATOMS: atom_id res chain seq x y z
N MET A 1 51.29 -37.71 -25.69
CA MET A 1 50.41 -37.00 -26.65
C MET A 1 49.00 -37.54 -26.41
N PHE A 2 47.98 -36.88 -25.86
CA PHE A 2 47.73 -35.53 -25.36
C PHE A 2 47.02 -35.65 -23.99
N SER A 3 47.36 -34.77 -23.05
CA SER A 3 46.75 -34.71 -21.71
C SER A 3 45.45 -33.90 -21.77
N VAL A 4 44.38 -34.40 -21.15
CA VAL A 4 43.08 -33.72 -21.05
C VAL A 4 43.15 -32.73 -19.89
N ALA A 5 43.10 -31.43 -20.20
CA ALA A 5 42.96 -30.39 -19.20
C ALA A 5 41.49 -30.30 -18.75
N ALA A 6 41.20 -30.74 -17.53
CA ALA A 6 39.92 -30.51 -16.88
C ALA A 6 39.92 -29.10 -16.26
N PHE A 7 39.03 -28.25 -16.75
CA PHE A 7 38.68 -26.96 -16.17
C PHE A 7 38.05 -27.17 -14.79
N ALA A 8 38.59 -26.55 -13.75
CA ALA A 8 37.91 -26.37 -12.47
C ALA A 8 37.56 -24.88 -12.31
N SER A 9 36.33 -24.54 -12.67
CA SER A 9 35.70 -23.25 -12.35
C SER A 9 35.37 -23.22 -10.86
N LEU A 10 36.08 -22.38 -10.11
CA LEU A 10 35.81 -22.11 -8.71
C LEU A 10 34.59 -21.17 -8.62
N LEU A 11 33.41 -21.72 -8.39
CA LEU A 11 32.19 -20.96 -8.14
C LEU A 11 32.19 -20.50 -6.67
N ALA A 12 32.55 -19.25 -6.42
CA ALA A 12 32.41 -18.64 -5.09
C ALA A 12 30.94 -18.34 -4.83
N LEU A 13 30.28 -19.18 -4.03
CA LEU A 13 28.95 -18.91 -3.49
C LEU A 13 29.10 -18.24 -2.11
N ALA A 14 29.26 -16.92 -2.12
CA ALA A 14 29.32 -16.12 -0.89
C ALA A 14 28.30 -14.98 -0.95
N GLY A 15 27.21 -15.16 -0.21
CA GLY A 15 26.54 -14.12 0.57
C GLY A 15 25.85 -12.99 -0.18
N SER A 16 24.53 -13.10 -0.30
CA SER A 16 23.62 -11.94 -0.35
C SER A 16 22.29 -12.29 0.31
N SER A 17 22.28 -12.50 1.62
CA SER A 17 21.04 -12.60 2.43
C SER A 17 20.50 -11.22 2.85
N LEU A 18 20.72 -10.19 2.05
CA LEU A 18 20.31 -8.81 2.34
C LEU A 18 19.56 -8.23 1.12
N ALA A 19 18.44 -8.84 0.76
CA ALA A 19 17.51 -8.27 -0.23
C ALA A 19 16.06 -8.77 -0.11
N GLN A 20 15.68 -9.40 1.02
CA GLN A 20 14.34 -10.00 1.19
C GLN A 20 13.57 -9.44 2.39
N GLU A 21 13.60 -8.13 2.59
CA GLU A 21 12.69 -7.47 3.54
C GLU A 21 11.50 -6.78 2.85
N GLY A 22 11.65 -6.33 1.59
CA GLY A 22 10.58 -5.62 0.88
C GLY A 22 9.68 -6.49 0.01
N ALA A 23 10.23 -7.51 -0.66
CA ALA A 23 9.48 -8.33 -1.61
C ALA A 23 8.53 -9.33 -0.93
N GLY A 24 8.88 -9.81 0.28
CA GLY A 24 8.04 -10.75 1.04
C GLY A 24 6.76 -10.12 1.59
N ALA A 25 6.83 -8.88 2.06
CA ALA A 25 5.69 -8.13 2.58
C ALA A 25 4.71 -7.70 1.46
N ALA A 26 5.24 -7.28 0.30
CA ALA A 26 4.41 -6.98 -0.86
C ALA A 26 3.72 -8.25 -1.42
N ALA A 27 4.42 -9.39 -1.42
CA ALA A 27 3.84 -10.68 -1.79
C ALA A 27 2.73 -11.12 -0.81
N SER A 28 2.84 -10.83 0.49
CA SER A 28 1.78 -11.16 1.46
C SER A 28 0.53 -10.29 1.31
N VAL A 29 0.67 -8.99 1.01
CA VAL A 29 -0.47 -8.10 0.81
C VAL A 29 -1.25 -8.48 -0.45
N ALA A 30 -0.57 -8.71 -1.57
CA ALA A 30 -1.23 -9.10 -2.81
C ALA A 30 -1.99 -10.42 -2.66
N GLN A 31 -1.39 -11.40 -1.96
CA GLN A 31 -2.04 -12.68 -1.67
C GLN A 31 -3.27 -12.49 -0.76
N LEU A 32 -3.18 -11.67 0.28
CA LEU A 32 -4.32 -11.38 1.16
C LEU A 32 -5.45 -10.72 0.36
N VAL A 33 -5.16 -9.71 -0.46
CA VAL A 33 -6.16 -9.05 -1.31
C VAL A 33 -6.80 -10.03 -2.29
N ALA A 34 -6.04 -10.96 -2.86
CA ALA A 34 -6.58 -12.02 -3.72
C ALA A 34 -7.55 -12.91 -2.95
N ASN A 35 -7.13 -13.42 -1.78
CA ASN A 35 -7.96 -14.27 -0.92
C ASN A 35 -9.27 -13.55 -0.50
N LEU A 36 -9.18 -12.26 -0.14
CA LEU A 36 -10.35 -11.45 0.26
C LEU A 36 -11.35 -11.23 -0.89
N ARG A 37 -10.86 -11.17 -2.15
CA ARG A 37 -11.69 -11.04 -3.35
C ARG A 37 -12.32 -12.37 -3.77
N GLU A 38 -11.64 -13.48 -3.52
CA GLU A 38 -12.10 -14.83 -3.84
C GLU A 38 -13.03 -15.42 -2.76
N ALA A 39 -13.04 -14.85 -1.56
CA ALA A 39 -13.89 -15.28 -0.44
C ALA A 39 -15.39 -15.31 -0.86
N PRO A 40 -16.08 -16.47 -0.74
CA PRO A 40 -17.46 -16.61 -1.23
C PRO A 40 -18.50 -15.78 -0.47
N THR A 41 -18.27 -15.56 0.82
CA THR A 41 -19.20 -14.82 1.69
C THR A 41 -18.46 -13.75 2.50
N GLU A 42 -19.21 -12.77 3.00
CA GLU A 42 -18.64 -11.77 3.90
C GLU A 42 -18.10 -12.40 5.19
N VAL A 43 -18.75 -13.45 5.70
CA VAL A 43 -18.29 -14.19 6.88
C VAL A 43 -16.93 -14.84 6.62
N ASP A 44 -16.70 -15.36 5.41
CA ASP A 44 -15.38 -15.91 5.02
C ASP A 44 -14.33 -14.81 4.91
N ARG A 45 -14.71 -13.60 4.45
CA ARG A 45 -13.81 -12.44 4.42
C ARG A 45 -13.42 -12.00 5.83
N PHE A 46 -14.37 -11.93 6.75
CA PHE A 46 -14.12 -11.59 8.16
C PHE A 46 -13.14 -12.57 8.83
N ARG A 47 -13.11 -13.84 8.43
CA ARG A 47 -12.16 -14.84 8.97
C ARG A 47 -10.72 -14.65 8.48
N LEU A 48 -10.49 -13.82 7.47
CA LEU A 48 -9.17 -13.56 6.86
C LEU A 48 -8.54 -12.24 7.35
N VAL A 49 -9.27 -11.45 8.14
CA VAL A 49 -8.86 -10.13 8.63
C VAL A 49 -8.88 -10.17 10.15
N GLU A 50 -7.76 -9.83 10.78
CA GLU A 50 -7.67 -9.76 12.24
C GLU A 50 -8.37 -8.51 12.79
N ASP A 51 -8.79 -8.53 14.06
CA ASP A 51 -9.58 -7.46 14.69
C ASP A 51 -8.93 -6.07 14.56
N ASP A 52 -7.61 -5.99 14.69
CA ASP A 52 -6.87 -4.72 14.61
C ASP A 52 -6.78 -4.16 13.18
N GLN A 53 -6.96 -5.01 12.16
CA GLN A 53 -6.92 -4.63 10.75
C GLN A 53 -8.23 -3.99 10.26
N PHE A 54 -9.25 -3.89 11.12
CA PHE A 54 -10.46 -3.09 10.88
C PHE A 54 -10.30 -1.63 11.33
N LEU A 55 -9.20 -1.28 11.98
CA LEU A 55 -8.89 0.08 12.41
C LEU A 55 -7.79 0.67 11.53
N PHE A 56 -7.98 1.91 11.10
CA PHE A 56 -6.98 2.66 10.33
C PHE A 56 -6.76 4.04 10.95
N ASP A 57 -5.51 4.32 11.35
CA ASP A 57 -5.14 5.62 11.92
C ASP A 57 -4.64 6.55 10.81
N PHE A 58 -5.44 7.57 10.51
CA PHE A 58 -5.09 8.62 9.54
C PHE A 58 -4.20 9.71 10.13
N VAL A 59 -4.14 9.86 11.45
CA VAL A 59 -3.40 10.93 12.13
C VAL A 59 -1.98 10.48 12.42
N ASN A 60 -1.80 9.25 12.88
CA ASN A 60 -0.49 8.66 13.16
C ASN A 60 -0.34 7.32 12.42
N PRO A 61 -0.28 7.32 11.08
CA PRO A 61 -0.13 6.09 10.32
C PRO A 61 1.19 5.39 10.72
N ASN A 62 1.10 4.10 11.05
CA ASN A 62 2.25 3.25 11.39
C ASN A 62 3.04 2.78 10.15
N THR A 63 2.74 3.33 8.97
CA THR A 63 3.29 2.94 7.67
C THR A 63 3.53 4.17 6.80
N THR A 64 4.47 4.04 5.85
CA THR A 64 4.68 5.04 4.79
C THR A 64 3.80 4.77 3.56
N VAL A 65 3.20 3.58 3.46
CA VAL A 65 2.34 3.21 2.32
C VAL A 65 1.05 4.03 2.37
N GLY A 66 0.74 4.72 1.27
CA GLY A 66 -0.41 5.63 1.20
C GLY A 66 -0.17 7.00 1.82
N VAL A 67 1.03 7.29 2.35
CA VAL A 67 1.40 8.62 2.84
C VAL A 67 2.13 9.39 1.74
N THR A 68 1.57 10.53 1.32
CA THR A 68 2.20 11.41 0.34
C THR A 68 2.50 12.77 0.95
N ASN A 69 3.75 13.22 0.86
CA ASN A 69 4.20 14.51 1.37
C ASN A 69 4.42 15.51 0.23
N GLY A 70 4.07 16.78 0.46
CA GLY A 70 4.30 17.87 -0.49
C GLY A 70 4.48 19.21 0.23
N ALA A 71 4.82 20.26 -0.54
CA ALA A 71 5.03 21.59 0.02
C ALA A 71 3.76 22.19 0.65
N GLY A 72 2.57 21.77 0.20
CA GLY A 72 1.28 22.23 0.72
C GLY A 72 0.75 21.45 1.93
N GLY A 73 1.44 20.40 2.37
CA GLY A 73 0.97 19.49 3.42
C GLY A 73 1.20 18.02 3.06
N HIS A 74 0.36 17.14 3.60
CA HIS A 74 0.44 15.70 3.32
C HIS A 74 -0.93 15.06 3.20
N THR A 75 -1.00 13.87 2.63
CA THR A 75 -2.19 13.05 2.57
C THR A 75 -1.91 11.65 3.13
N VAL A 76 -2.93 11.05 3.72
CA VAL A 76 -2.91 9.66 4.19
C VAL A 76 -4.08 8.92 3.56
N ALA A 77 -3.78 7.96 2.69
CA ALA A 77 -4.75 7.19 1.92
C ALA A 77 -4.89 5.77 2.47
N ALA A 78 -6.13 5.37 2.75
CA ALA A 78 -6.53 4.01 3.07
C ALA A 78 -7.13 3.35 1.82
N THR A 79 -6.42 2.37 1.28
CA THR A 79 -6.76 1.65 0.04
C THR A 79 -6.64 0.15 0.24
N SER A 80 -7.01 -0.66 -0.75
CA SER A 80 -6.79 -2.11 -0.69
C SER A 80 -5.31 -2.51 -0.53
N GLU A 81 -4.36 -1.61 -0.76
CA GLU A 81 -2.93 -1.88 -0.59
C GLU A 81 -2.48 -1.86 0.88
N ASN A 82 -3.15 -1.09 1.73
CA ASN A 82 -2.73 -0.88 3.13
C ASN A 82 -3.85 -0.99 4.16
N PHE A 83 -5.10 -1.20 3.72
CA PHE A 83 -6.25 -1.39 4.59
C PHE A 83 -7.11 -2.55 4.08
N PRO A 84 -6.86 -3.80 4.53
CA PRO A 84 -7.53 -4.99 4.00
C PRO A 84 -9.06 -4.95 4.21
N ALA A 85 -9.53 -4.30 5.27
CA ALA A 85 -10.96 -4.18 5.57
C ALA A 85 -11.78 -3.47 4.48
N VAL A 86 -11.17 -2.64 3.61
CA VAL A 86 -11.91 -2.02 2.49
C VAL A 86 -11.99 -2.89 1.23
N VAL A 87 -11.30 -4.03 1.19
CA VAL A 87 -11.36 -4.95 0.04
C VAL A 87 -12.78 -5.51 -0.10
N GLY A 88 -13.36 -5.36 -1.29
CA GLY A 88 -14.73 -5.81 -1.60
C GLY A 88 -15.83 -4.79 -1.29
N ASN A 89 -15.52 -3.71 -0.56
CA ASN A 89 -16.50 -2.67 -0.21
C ASN A 89 -16.68 -1.57 -1.29
N GLY A 90 -15.80 -1.53 -2.30
CA GLY A 90 -15.89 -0.57 -3.40
C GLY A 90 -15.55 0.87 -3.01
N VAL A 91 -14.96 1.08 -1.83
CA VAL A 91 -14.58 2.40 -1.30
C VAL A 91 -13.10 2.44 -0.92
N SER A 92 -12.54 3.65 -0.96
CA SER A 92 -11.26 4.01 -0.35
C SER A 92 -11.42 5.38 0.27
N MET A 93 -10.55 5.75 1.21
CA MET A 93 -10.63 7.04 1.89
C MET A 93 -9.26 7.67 1.98
N THR A 94 -9.18 8.99 1.76
CA THR A 94 -7.95 9.76 1.93
C THR A 94 -8.26 10.96 2.80
N ILE A 95 -7.43 11.20 3.83
CA ILE A 95 -7.47 12.45 4.59
C ILE A 95 -6.29 13.32 4.13
N GLY A 96 -6.61 14.53 3.69
CA GLY A 96 -5.63 15.56 3.34
C GLY A 96 -5.44 16.55 4.48
N PHE A 97 -4.19 16.70 4.91
CA PHE A 97 -3.76 17.69 5.90
C PHE A 97 -3.02 18.81 5.16
N LEU A 98 -3.78 19.81 4.72
CA LEU A 98 -3.24 20.96 3.98
C LEU A 98 -2.91 22.12 4.93
N GLY A 99 -1.73 22.72 4.74
CA GLY A 99 -1.36 23.97 5.38
C GLY A 99 -2.10 25.17 4.78
N PRO A 100 -1.98 26.38 5.39
CA PRO A 100 -2.57 27.60 4.85
C PRO A 100 -2.11 27.85 3.41
N CYS A 101 -3.06 28.16 2.52
CA CYS A 101 -2.82 28.34 1.08
C CYS A 101 -2.20 27.11 0.38
N GLY A 102 -2.19 25.94 1.03
CA GLY A 102 -1.77 24.68 0.44
C GLY A 102 -2.72 24.25 -0.67
N MET A 103 -2.17 23.53 -1.65
CA MET A 103 -2.92 23.01 -2.79
C MET A 103 -2.65 21.52 -2.93
N ASN A 104 -3.73 20.75 -3.09
CA ASN A 104 -3.62 19.44 -3.72
C ASN A 104 -3.55 19.67 -5.23
N SER A 105 -2.42 19.37 -5.87
CA SER A 105 -2.18 19.71 -7.27
C SER A 105 -3.25 19.13 -8.20
N PRO A 106 -3.52 19.75 -9.36
CA PRO A 106 -4.43 19.19 -10.35
C PRO A 106 -4.07 17.74 -10.69
N HIS A 107 -5.04 16.82 -10.58
CA HIS A 107 -4.86 15.38 -10.81
C HIS A 107 -6.19 14.75 -11.24
N THR A 108 -6.16 13.43 -11.52
CA THR A 108 -7.34 12.65 -11.89
C THR A 108 -7.36 11.31 -11.15
N HIS A 109 -8.55 10.74 -11.00
CA HIS A 109 -8.78 9.38 -10.53
C HIS A 109 -9.29 8.52 -11.69
N PRO A 110 -8.46 7.68 -12.34
CA PRO A 110 -8.85 6.98 -13.56
C PRO A 110 -9.97 5.94 -13.39
N ARG A 111 -10.32 5.57 -12.15
CA ARG A 111 -11.23 4.45 -11.83
C ARG A 111 -12.21 4.74 -10.68
N ALA A 112 -12.32 5.98 -10.22
CA ALA A 112 -13.20 6.33 -9.11
C ALA A 112 -13.69 7.77 -9.22
N THR A 113 -14.91 8.01 -8.77
CA THR A 113 -15.42 9.35 -8.46
C THR A 113 -15.07 9.69 -7.02
N GLU A 114 -14.83 10.96 -6.74
CA GLU A 114 -14.44 11.45 -5.41
C GLU A 114 -15.57 12.27 -4.77
N ILE A 115 -15.74 12.12 -3.47
CA ILE A 115 -16.59 12.99 -2.64
C ILE A 115 -15.76 13.56 -1.50
N ASN A 116 -15.70 14.88 -1.40
CA ASN A 116 -14.89 15.59 -0.41
C ASN A 116 -15.76 16.21 0.67
N PHE A 117 -15.30 16.13 1.91
CA PHE A 117 -15.89 16.80 3.06
C PHE A 117 -14.80 17.60 3.78
N SER A 118 -15.04 18.89 3.99
CA SER A 118 -14.14 19.72 4.79
C SER A 118 -14.47 19.58 6.27
N ILE A 119 -13.48 19.25 7.09
CA ILE A 119 -13.62 19.11 8.54
C ILE A 119 -13.17 20.39 9.27
N ASN A 120 -11.95 20.85 9.00
CA ASN A 120 -11.35 22.02 9.65
C ASN A 120 -10.53 22.85 8.65
N THR A 121 -11.16 23.26 7.57
CA THR A 121 -10.55 24.11 6.54
C THR A 121 -11.63 24.81 5.70
N THR A 122 -11.24 25.89 5.01
CA THR A 122 -12.03 26.44 3.91
C THR A 122 -11.36 26.01 2.61
N LEU A 123 -11.97 25.06 1.91
CA LEU A 123 -11.46 24.56 0.63
C LEU A 123 -12.20 25.21 -0.53
N ARG A 124 -11.45 25.54 -1.58
CA ARG A 124 -12.00 25.91 -2.88
C ARG A 124 -11.68 24.79 -3.85
N GLY A 125 -12.73 24.12 -4.33
CA GLY A 125 -12.65 23.27 -5.51
C GLY A 125 -12.60 24.13 -6.78
N GLY A 126 -11.92 23.63 -7.81
CA GLY A 126 -12.02 24.16 -9.17
C GLY A 126 -13.26 23.66 -9.89
#